data_AF-A0A087CYQ2-F1
#
_entry.id   AF-A0A087CYQ2-F1
#
_cell.length_a   1.000
_cell.length_b   1.000
_cell.length_c   1.000
_cell.angle_alpha   90.00
_cell.angle_beta   90.00
_cell.angle_gamma   90.00
#
_symmetry.space_group_name_H-M   'P 1'
#
loop_
_entity.id
_entity.type
_entity.pdbx_description
1 polymer ?
#
loop_
_entity_poly.entity_id
_entity_poly.type
_entity_poly.pdbx_seq_one_letter_code
_entity_poly.pdbx_strand_id
1 'polypeptide(L)'
;MRDPPFASVPTRCRITLRDEYASGIGTVFWNMTGIHNRCCQTNDDGGMHMNETTPSAPEAPQQQDNAQPSQPVIQPDMAQPNMTQSNMTQSNPSPSNDAPQPDASSSAQQPQPMPALQQPSRDWWFVAYRRFTLIGAALAVMIALWIGGNILASGAAHQFFGGNQPTWMSLLTSSGPMYLIAIPLSMLIFTLVPAVKTRQYTLKGGEFAQLLIMCVPVMVAGNLIGQLMAAVVSQGQASDRVQQLLVGGDVWAVALFAGVFAPIFEEWIFRKEIISRLRRYGEKTAIVFSALAFALFHLNIYQFFYAFGLGLILGYVYTRTSRLWYVIVMHMSINLLGGVVGPAVIRLIDPRILNGTLSESEIARMAASGQLNGLAVVSLYYLAMLALCVAGIVLLVRWRNRWEFYTAPEELPAGLKIRTAYANPGVIVYVLLTLALTFWMLLQ
;
A
#
# COMPACT_ATOMS: atom_id res chain seq x y z
N MET A 1 -15.77 -43.83 14.24
CA MET A 1 -14.66 -43.86 13.25
C MET A 1 -13.73 -42.70 13.58
N ARG A 2 -12.41 -42.84 13.44
CA ARG A 2 -11.44 -41.77 13.75
C ARG A 2 -10.98 -41.12 12.44
N ASP A 3 -10.94 -39.80 12.40
CA ASP A 3 -10.35 -39.06 11.29
C ASP A 3 -8.81 -39.22 11.27
N PRO A 4 -8.17 -39.22 10.09
CA PRO A 4 -6.72 -39.30 9.98
C PRO A 4 -6.05 -37.95 10.30
N PRO A 5 -4.83 -37.94 10.88
CA PRO A 5 -4.10 -36.71 11.12
C PRO A 5 -3.55 -36.12 9.82
N PHE A 6 -3.90 -34.87 9.51
CA PHE A 6 -3.31 -34.14 8.39
C PHE A 6 -1.89 -33.69 8.74
N ALA A 7 -0.94 -34.00 7.84
CA ALA A 7 0.46 -33.63 8.00
C ALA A 7 0.68 -32.11 7.96
N SER A 8 1.63 -31.64 8.76
CA SER A 8 2.01 -30.24 8.86
C SER A 8 2.66 -29.71 7.57
N VAL A 9 2.07 -28.68 6.96
CA VAL A 9 2.67 -27.96 5.83
C VAL A 9 3.82 -27.06 6.36
N PRO A 10 5.06 -27.18 5.85
CA PRO A 10 6.16 -26.34 6.29
C PRO A 10 5.95 -24.88 5.89
N THR A 11 6.17 -23.97 6.84
CA THR A 11 6.04 -22.52 6.62
C THR A 11 7.37 -21.93 6.14
N ARG A 12 7.30 -20.92 5.25
CA ARG A 12 8.40 -20.18 4.59
C ARG A 12 9.00 -20.85 3.34
N CYS A 13 8.49 -20.47 2.18
CA CYS A 13 9.30 -20.39 0.97
C CYS A 13 9.51 -18.89 0.64
N ARG A 14 10.75 -18.41 0.76
CA ARG A 14 11.13 -17.00 0.54
C ARG A 14 11.81 -16.89 -0.82
N ILE A 15 11.04 -16.64 -1.87
CA ILE A 15 11.58 -16.49 -3.23
C ILE A 15 11.95 -15.02 -3.46
N THR A 16 13.23 -14.70 -3.33
CA THR A 16 13.81 -13.48 -3.92
C THR A 16 14.05 -13.75 -5.40
N LEU A 17 13.22 -13.17 -6.26
CA LEU A 17 13.48 -13.14 -7.69
C LEU A 17 14.66 -12.20 -7.97
N ARG A 18 15.68 -12.71 -8.66
CA ARG A 18 16.68 -11.90 -9.37
C ARG A 18 16.05 -11.50 -10.71
N ASP A 19 15.99 -10.22 -10.99
CA ASP A 19 15.68 -9.72 -12.33
C ASP A 19 16.96 -9.70 -13.17
N GLU A 20 17.00 -10.49 -14.24
CA GLU A 20 18.03 -10.42 -15.28
C GLU A 20 17.35 -10.20 -16.65
N TYR A 21 17.71 -9.07 -17.28
CA TYR A 21 17.47 -8.68 -18.68
C TYR A 21 16.02 -8.64 -19.25
N ALA A 22 15.45 -7.43 -19.26
CA ALA A 22 14.79 -6.88 -20.45
C ALA A 22 14.91 -5.34 -20.46
N SER A 23 15.66 -4.79 -21.43
CA SER A 23 15.93 -3.37 -21.58
C SER A 23 14.87 -2.66 -22.45
N GLY A 24 14.51 -1.41 -22.11
CA GLY A 24 13.76 -0.54 -23.03
C GLY A 24 12.92 0.56 -22.38
N ILE A 25 13.46 1.79 -22.37
CA ILE A 25 12.77 3.07 -22.14
C ILE A 25 12.25 3.30 -20.70
N GLY A 26 12.93 4.18 -19.95
CA GLY A 26 12.46 4.65 -18.64
C GLY A 26 13.50 5.22 -17.66
N THR A 27 14.77 5.37 -18.06
CA THR A 27 15.83 5.80 -17.14
C THR A 27 15.85 7.33 -16.93
N VAL A 28 15.24 7.80 -15.85
CA VAL A 28 15.59 9.07 -15.20
C VAL A 28 15.65 8.84 -13.69
N PHE A 29 16.67 9.39 -13.02
CA PHE A 29 16.98 9.28 -11.58
C PHE A 29 17.50 7.92 -11.06
N TRP A 30 18.77 7.63 -11.38
CA TRP A 30 19.70 6.98 -10.44
C TRP A 30 21.11 7.56 -10.60
N ASN A 31 21.63 8.24 -9.58
CA ASN A 31 23.02 8.06 -9.14
C ASN A 31 23.32 8.85 -7.84
N MET A 32 23.56 8.13 -6.74
CA MET A 32 24.59 8.45 -5.75
C MET A 32 24.89 7.19 -4.92
N THR A 33 26.14 7.07 -4.46
CA THR A 33 26.71 5.98 -3.64
C THR A 33 26.76 4.59 -4.31
N GLY A 34 27.91 4.28 -4.89
CA GLY A 34 28.38 2.90 -4.98
C GLY A 34 29.23 2.56 -3.75
N ILE A 35 29.09 1.33 -3.23
CA ILE A 35 30.06 0.61 -2.39
C ILE A 35 29.86 -0.88 -2.70
N HIS A 36 30.96 -1.59 -2.97
CA HIS A 36 30.95 -3.04 -3.20
C HIS A 36 30.64 -3.80 -1.90
N ASN A 37 29.90 -4.90 -1.99
CA ASN A 37 29.92 -5.96 -0.99
C ASN A 37 30.32 -7.29 -1.65
N ARG A 38 31.46 -7.83 -1.22
CA ARG A 38 31.89 -9.20 -1.56
C ARG A 38 30.95 -10.20 -0.89
N CYS A 39 30.63 -11.27 -1.59
CA CYS A 39 29.96 -12.44 -1.01
C CYS A 39 30.88 -13.64 -1.22
N CYS A 40 31.15 -14.40 -0.15
CA CYS A 40 32.04 -15.55 -0.20
C CYS A 40 31.46 -16.67 -1.08
N GLN A 41 32.30 -17.30 -1.89
CA GLN A 41 32.09 -18.64 -2.41
C GLN A 41 32.83 -19.64 -1.52
N THR A 42 32.27 -20.82 -1.33
CA THR A 42 32.96 -21.98 -0.75
C THR A 42 33.72 -22.74 -1.83
N ASN A 43 34.81 -23.38 -1.44
CA ASN A 43 35.79 -24.04 -2.31
C ASN A 43 35.20 -25.16 -3.18
N ASP A 44 35.83 -25.36 -4.35
CA ASP A 44 36.24 -26.68 -4.85
C ASP A 44 37.63 -26.52 -5.54
N ASP A 45 38.39 -27.62 -5.63
CA ASP A 45 39.84 -27.61 -5.85
C ASP A 45 40.32 -27.23 -7.27
N GLY A 46 41.55 -26.67 -7.39
CA GLY A 46 42.11 -26.37 -8.71
C GLY A 46 43.45 -25.62 -8.83
N GLY A 47 44.51 -26.02 -8.12
CA GLY A 47 45.92 -25.96 -8.60
C GLY A 47 46.62 -24.66 -9.06
N MET A 48 47.78 -24.41 -8.42
CA MET A 48 49.04 -23.82 -8.96
C MET A 48 49.27 -22.29 -9.05
N HIS A 49 50.37 -21.87 -8.40
CA HIS A 49 51.26 -20.70 -8.64
C HIS A 49 50.70 -19.27 -8.44
N MET A 50 51.47 -18.24 -8.01
CA MET A 50 52.69 -18.09 -7.18
C MET A 50 52.90 -16.56 -6.92
N ASN A 51 53.75 -16.20 -5.95
CA ASN A 51 54.39 -14.88 -5.70
C ASN A 51 53.60 -13.69 -5.06
N GLU A 52 54.08 -13.29 -3.86
CA GLU A 52 54.61 -11.95 -3.49
C GLU A 52 53.69 -10.69 -3.59
N THR A 53 53.62 -9.74 -2.65
CA THR A 53 54.58 -9.29 -1.60
C THR A 53 53.89 -8.57 -0.41
N THR A 54 54.47 -8.66 0.79
CA THR A 54 54.27 -7.77 1.98
C THR A 54 55.11 -6.46 1.85
N PRO A 55 55.04 -5.43 2.75
CA PRO A 55 54.58 -5.35 4.16
C PRO A 55 53.51 -4.22 4.39
N SER A 56 53.17 -3.65 5.57
CA SER A 56 53.77 -3.56 6.92
C SER A 56 52.72 -3.40 8.06
N ALA A 57 53.16 -3.42 9.32
CA ALA A 57 52.47 -2.91 10.51
C ALA A 57 53.10 -1.56 10.98
N PRO A 58 52.64 -0.85 12.05
CA PRO A 58 52.66 -1.33 13.45
C PRO A 58 51.36 -1.04 14.26
N GLU A 59 50.91 -1.96 15.12
CA GLU A 59 51.05 -2.02 16.60
C GLU A 59 50.10 -1.13 17.44
N ALA A 60 49.62 -1.72 18.53
CA ALA A 60 48.92 -1.08 19.64
C ALA A 60 49.65 -1.41 20.96
N PRO A 61 49.61 -0.57 22.00
CA PRO A 61 50.15 -0.90 23.32
C PRO A 61 49.13 -1.70 24.16
N GLN A 62 49.62 -2.73 24.86
CA GLN A 62 48.89 -3.44 25.92
C GLN A 62 49.15 -2.80 27.29
N GLN A 63 48.28 -3.07 28.27
CA GLN A 63 48.69 -3.17 29.67
C GLN A 63 47.83 -4.19 30.46
N GLN A 64 48.45 -4.82 31.45
CA GLN A 64 47.96 -5.95 32.26
C GLN A 64 47.06 -5.45 33.43
N ASP A 65 46.23 -6.24 34.15
CA ASP A 65 46.66 -7.32 35.05
C ASP A 65 45.52 -8.15 35.68
N ASN A 66 45.87 -9.38 36.08
CA ASN A 66 45.36 -10.28 37.15
C ASN A 66 43.94 -10.15 37.76
N ALA A 67 43.18 -11.27 37.75
CA ALA A 67 42.86 -12.06 38.97
C ALA A 67 41.96 -13.31 38.70
N GLN A 68 42.16 -14.36 39.51
CA GLN A 68 41.40 -15.64 39.59
C GLN A 68 41.14 -15.93 41.10
N PRO A 69 40.50 -17.02 41.56
CA PRO A 69 39.64 -18.03 40.92
C PRO A 69 38.35 -18.36 41.72
N SER A 70 37.52 -19.32 41.26
CA SER A 70 37.16 -20.56 42.03
C SER A 70 35.98 -21.36 41.43
N GLN A 71 36.11 -22.70 41.46
CA GLN A 71 35.04 -23.70 41.37
C GLN A 71 35.28 -24.77 42.46
N PRO A 72 34.28 -25.56 42.85
CA PRO A 72 34.47 -26.81 43.60
C PRO A 72 34.49 -28.05 42.68
N VAL A 73 35.26 -29.07 43.10
CA VAL A 73 35.54 -30.34 42.41
C VAL A 73 35.02 -31.51 43.27
N ILE A 74 34.57 -32.62 42.66
CA ILE A 74 34.65 -33.99 43.22
C ILE A 74 35.10 -34.98 42.13
N GLN A 75 35.85 -36.01 42.53
CA GLN A 75 36.65 -36.96 41.72
C GLN A 75 36.14 -38.45 41.78
N PRO A 76 36.77 -39.43 41.09
CA PRO A 76 36.21 -40.77 40.79
C PRO A 76 36.92 -41.98 41.49
N ASP A 77 36.45 -43.22 41.20
CA ASP A 77 37.12 -44.54 41.38
C ASP A 77 36.59 -45.51 40.27
N MET A 78 37.30 -46.43 39.58
CA MET A 78 38.31 -47.49 39.90
C MET A 78 37.69 -48.82 40.45
N ALA A 79 38.04 -50.07 40.06
CA ALA A 79 38.74 -50.67 38.90
C ALA A 79 38.65 -52.25 38.87
N GLN A 80 38.82 -52.90 37.68
CA GLN A 80 39.50 -54.22 37.41
C GLN A 80 38.94 -55.60 37.90
N PRO A 81 39.47 -56.82 37.52
CA PRO A 81 40.26 -57.30 36.32
C PRO A 81 39.99 -58.77 35.78
N ASN A 82 40.65 -59.17 34.65
CA ASN A 82 41.14 -60.54 34.24
C ASN A 82 40.16 -61.74 33.95
N MET A 83 40.47 -62.84 33.22
CA MET A 83 41.48 -63.24 32.17
C MET A 83 41.03 -64.53 31.39
N THR A 84 41.50 -64.68 30.12
CA THR A 84 41.72 -65.89 29.26
C THR A 84 41.13 -67.30 29.53
N GLN A 85 40.63 -68.00 28.48
CA GLN A 85 41.20 -69.27 27.94
C GLN A 85 40.59 -69.75 26.59
N SER A 86 41.14 -70.85 26.02
CA SER A 86 41.14 -71.25 24.60
C SER A 86 40.55 -72.65 24.28
N ASN A 87 40.13 -72.92 23.03
CA ASN A 87 40.62 -74.07 22.23
C ASN A 87 40.13 -74.13 20.75
N MET A 88 40.82 -74.93 19.93
CA MET A 88 40.72 -75.02 18.46
C MET A 88 40.06 -76.31 17.94
N THR A 89 39.57 -76.30 16.69
CA THR A 89 39.62 -77.47 15.77
C THR A 89 39.61 -77.03 14.29
N GLN A 90 40.25 -77.82 13.42
CA GLN A 90 40.37 -77.62 11.96
C GLN A 90 39.56 -78.67 11.17
N SER A 91 39.09 -78.35 9.95
CA SER A 91 39.28 -79.16 8.72
C SER A 91 38.52 -78.61 7.49
N ASN A 92 38.98 -79.00 6.29
CA ASN A 92 38.70 -78.45 4.93
C ASN A 92 37.59 -79.25 4.17
N PRO A 93 37.14 -78.97 2.91
CA PRO A 93 37.87 -78.35 1.77
C PRO A 93 37.11 -77.38 0.82
N SER A 94 37.84 -76.83 -0.16
CA SER A 94 37.42 -75.99 -1.33
C SER A 94 36.82 -76.81 -2.50
N PRO A 95 36.57 -76.25 -3.72
CA PRO A 95 36.26 -74.87 -4.16
C PRO A 95 35.04 -74.78 -5.14
N SER A 96 34.46 -73.59 -5.40
CA SER A 96 33.91 -73.25 -6.73
C SER A 96 33.57 -71.75 -6.88
N ASN A 97 33.61 -71.29 -8.13
CA ASN A 97 33.32 -69.92 -8.58
C ASN A 97 31.89 -69.49 -8.20
N ASP A 98 31.70 -68.21 -7.83
CA ASP A 98 30.98 -67.24 -8.67
C ASP A 98 31.07 -65.83 -8.06
N ALA A 99 31.07 -64.81 -8.91
CA ALA A 99 31.18 -63.42 -8.49
C ALA A 99 29.82 -62.88 -7.97
N PRO A 100 29.76 -62.11 -6.87
CA PRO A 100 28.53 -61.48 -6.44
C PRO A 100 28.07 -60.43 -7.47
N GLN A 101 26.89 -60.66 -8.07
CA GLN A 101 26.18 -59.62 -8.81
C GLN A 101 25.71 -58.52 -7.84
N PRO A 102 25.61 -57.24 -8.27
CA PRO A 102 25.09 -56.18 -7.42
C PRO A 102 23.58 -56.36 -7.21
N ASP A 103 23.15 -56.51 -5.96
CA ASP A 103 21.74 -56.66 -5.60
C ASP A 103 20.89 -55.44 -6.01
N ALA A 104 19.92 -55.69 -6.89
CA ALA A 104 19.01 -54.67 -7.41
C ALA A 104 17.83 -54.43 -6.47
N SER A 105 18.02 -53.67 -5.38
CA SER A 105 16.90 -53.16 -4.56
C SER A 105 17.16 -51.82 -3.83
N SER A 106 17.80 -50.87 -4.51
CA SER A 106 17.84 -49.45 -4.08
C SER A 106 17.00 -48.59 -5.02
N SER A 107 15.68 -48.58 -4.81
CA SER A 107 14.77 -47.64 -5.49
C SER A 107 14.92 -46.26 -4.87
N ALA A 108 15.98 -45.55 -5.26
CA ALA A 108 16.17 -44.13 -4.94
C ALA A 108 14.90 -43.36 -5.35
N GLN A 109 14.13 -42.91 -4.36
CA GLN A 109 12.96 -42.09 -4.59
C GLN A 109 13.41 -40.78 -5.22
N GLN A 110 13.22 -40.66 -6.54
CA GLN A 110 13.39 -39.40 -7.24
C GLN A 110 12.56 -38.33 -6.51
N PRO A 111 13.11 -37.11 -6.30
CA PRO A 111 12.30 -36.01 -5.81
C PRO A 111 11.09 -35.86 -6.74
N GLN A 112 9.88 -36.04 -6.19
CA GLN A 112 8.66 -35.83 -6.95
C GLN A 112 8.76 -34.44 -7.60
N PRO A 113 8.65 -34.33 -8.93
CA PRO A 113 8.69 -33.02 -9.56
C PRO A 113 7.59 -32.18 -8.93
N MET A 114 7.93 -30.98 -8.45
CA MET A 114 6.91 -30.08 -7.91
C MET A 114 5.78 -29.97 -8.92
N PRO A 115 4.50 -30.04 -8.50
CA PRO A 115 3.38 -29.91 -9.42
C PRO A 115 3.60 -28.64 -10.25
N ALA A 116 3.80 -28.82 -11.55
CA ALA A 116 4.03 -27.70 -12.44
C ALA A 116 2.88 -26.72 -12.24
N LEU A 117 3.20 -25.43 -11.99
CA LEU A 117 2.18 -24.39 -11.83
C LEU A 117 1.26 -24.48 -13.03
N GLN A 118 0.06 -25.01 -12.78
CA GLN A 118 -0.81 -25.52 -13.83
C GLN A 118 -1.17 -24.32 -14.69
N GLN A 119 -0.68 -24.30 -15.95
CA GLN A 119 -0.82 -23.11 -16.77
C GLN A 119 -2.30 -22.75 -16.85
N PRO A 120 -2.69 -21.50 -16.52
CA PRO A 120 -4.10 -21.15 -16.44
C PRO A 120 -4.78 -21.52 -17.75
N SER A 121 -5.93 -22.21 -17.66
CA SER A 121 -6.69 -22.56 -18.86
C SER A 121 -6.99 -21.28 -19.64
N ARG A 122 -7.10 -21.40 -20.97
CA ARG A 122 -7.37 -20.23 -21.83
C ARG A 122 -8.61 -19.45 -21.36
N ASP A 123 -9.57 -20.16 -20.77
CA ASP A 123 -10.80 -19.64 -20.17
C ASP A 123 -10.59 -18.76 -18.92
N TRP A 124 -9.60 -19.08 -18.07
CA TRP A 124 -9.30 -18.28 -16.87
C TRP A 124 -9.00 -16.81 -17.23
N TRP A 125 -8.25 -16.58 -18.32
CA TRP A 125 -7.89 -15.23 -18.72
C TRP A 125 -9.13 -14.44 -19.16
N PHE A 126 -10.02 -15.08 -19.94
CA PHE A 126 -11.30 -14.46 -20.32
C PHE A 126 -12.18 -14.17 -19.10
N VAL A 127 -12.18 -15.04 -18.09
CA VAL A 127 -12.89 -14.79 -16.81
C VAL A 127 -12.29 -13.59 -16.08
N ALA A 128 -10.97 -13.48 -15.97
CA ALA A 128 -10.31 -12.32 -15.37
C ALA A 128 -10.62 -11.03 -16.14
N TYR A 129 -10.44 -11.05 -17.46
CA TYR A 129 -10.72 -9.93 -18.37
C TYR A 129 -12.17 -9.45 -18.27
N ARG A 130 -13.13 -10.37 -18.29
CA ARG A 130 -14.56 -10.07 -18.11
C ARG A 130 -14.83 -9.46 -16.73
N ARG A 131 -14.19 -9.95 -15.66
CA ARG A 131 -14.37 -9.41 -14.30
C ARG A 131 -13.87 -7.97 -14.18
N PHE A 132 -12.65 -7.66 -14.65
CA PHE A 132 -12.16 -6.27 -14.68
C PHE A 132 -13.04 -5.37 -15.57
N THR A 133 -13.52 -5.89 -16.70
CA THR A 133 -14.47 -5.18 -17.58
C THR A 133 -15.78 -4.85 -16.87
N LEU A 134 -16.36 -5.79 -16.12
CA LEU A 134 -17.60 -5.57 -15.35
C LEU A 134 -17.40 -4.56 -14.23
N ILE A 135 -16.27 -4.58 -13.52
CA ILE A 135 -15.97 -3.57 -12.48
C ILE A 135 -15.80 -2.18 -13.10
N GLY A 136 -15.06 -2.05 -14.21
CA GLY A 136 -14.93 -0.78 -14.93
C GLY A 136 -16.28 -0.24 -15.42
N ALA A 137 -17.11 -1.10 -16.02
CA ALA A 137 -18.46 -0.74 -16.45
C ALA A 137 -19.36 -0.31 -15.27
N ALA A 138 -19.29 -1.01 -14.13
CA ALA A 138 -20.02 -0.64 -12.92
C ALA A 138 -19.63 0.77 -12.42
N LEU A 139 -18.33 1.08 -12.40
CA LEU A 139 -17.82 2.40 -12.03
C LEU A 139 -18.26 3.49 -13.03
N ALA A 140 -18.28 3.20 -14.34
CA ALA A 140 -18.77 4.15 -15.36
C ALA A 140 -20.28 4.43 -15.20
N VAL A 141 -21.08 3.39 -14.97
CA VAL A 141 -22.52 3.51 -14.67
C VAL A 141 -22.74 4.32 -13.39
N MET A 142 -21.94 4.12 -12.35
CA MET A 142 -22.00 4.89 -11.11
C MET A 142 -21.77 6.39 -11.35
N ILE A 143 -20.74 6.78 -12.09
CA ILE A 143 -20.47 8.20 -12.43
C ILE A 143 -21.62 8.79 -13.27
N ALA A 144 -22.10 8.07 -14.29
CA ALA A 144 -23.18 8.55 -15.14
C ALA A 144 -24.49 8.76 -14.38
N LEU A 145 -24.88 7.80 -13.52
CA LEU A 145 -26.07 7.91 -12.67
C LEU A 145 -25.94 9.02 -11.63
N TRP A 146 -24.75 9.20 -11.03
CA TRP A 146 -24.52 10.28 -10.09
C TRP A 146 -24.66 11.65 -10.75
N ILE A 147 -24.00 11.89 -11.89
CA ILE A 147 -24.07 13.19 -12.56
C ILE A 147 -25.49 13.48 -13.06
N GLY A 148 -26.16 12.52 -13.69
CA GLY A 148 -27.55 12.69 -14.11
C GLY A 148 -28.47 13.00 -12.92
N GLY A 149 -28.34 12.23 -11.83
CA GLY A 149 -29.10 12.46 -10.60
C GLY A 149 -28.78 13.78 -9.89
N ASN A 150 -27.52 14.22 -9.89
CA ASN A 150 -27.07 15.49 -9.32
C ASN A 150 -27.65 16.68 -10.10
N ILE A 151 -27.58 16.65 -11.43
CA ILE A 151 -28.16 17.70 -12.29
C ILE A 151 -29.67 17.81 -12.04
N LEU A 152 -30.39 16.67 -12.00
CA LEU A 152 -31.83 16.65 -11.74
C LEU A 152 -32.17 17.12 -10.31
N ALA A 153 -31.46 16.65 -9.29
CA ALA A 153 -31.71 17.01 -7.90
C ALA A 153 -31.38 18.48 -7.61
N SER A 154 -30.25 18.98 -8.11
CA SER A 154 -29.83 20.38 -7.95
C SER A 154 -30.71 21.33 -8.76
N GLY A 155 -31.14 20.94 -9.97
CA GLY A 155 -32.10 21.70 -10.78
C GLY A 155 -33.47 21.81 -10.12
N ALA A 156 -34.00 20.69 -9.61
CA ALA A 156 -35.25 20.69 -8.84
C ALA A 156 -35.13 21.54 -7.55
N ALA A 157 -34.04 21.39 -6.82
CA ALA A 157 -33.80 22.20 -5.61
C ALA A 157 -33.76 23.70 -5.90
N HIS A 158 -33.08 24.12 -6.98
CA HIS A 158 -33.08 25.50 -7.43
C HIS A 158 -34.49 26.00 -7.83
N GLN A 159 -35.30 25.15 -8.46
CA GLN A 159 -36.67 25.49 -8.84
C GLN A 159 -37.61 25.65 -7.64
N PHE A 160 -37.54 24.76 -6.64
CA PHE A 160 -38.45 24.77 -5.49
C PHE A 160 -38.03 25.71 -4.36
N PHE A 161 -36.72 25.94 -4.18
CA PHE A 161 -36.18 26.69 -3.04
C PHE A 161 -35.38 27.94 -3.45
N GLY A 162 -35.05 28.13 -4.74
CA GLY A 162 -34.27 29.27 -5.25
C GLY A 162 -32.75 29.07 -5.25
N GLY A 163 -31.98 30.15 -5.43
CA GLY A 163 -30.50 30.09 -5.54
C GLY A 163 -29.73 30.03 -4.20
N ASN A 164 -30.24 30.65 -3.14
CA ASN A 164 -29.54 30.76 -1.84
C ASN A 164 -29.82 29.55 -0.93
N GLN A 165 -29.26 28.39 -1.28
CA GLN A 165 -29.43 27.17 -0.48
C GLN A 165 -28.40 27.02 0.64
N PRO A 166 -28.80 26.49 1.81
CA PRO A 166 -27.88 26.19 2.89
C PRO A 166 -26.95 25.02 2.49
N THR A 167 -25.71 25.05 2.97
CA THR A 167 -24.64 24.11 2.56
C THR A 167 -25.03 22.64 2.68
N TRP A 168 -25.77 22.26 3.73
CA TRP A 168 -26.23 20.88 3.93
C TRP A 168 -27.15 20.41 2.80
N MET A 169 -27.96 21.31 2.22
CA MET A 169 -28.89 20.93 1.16
C MET A 169 -28.16 20.80 -0.18
N SER A 170 -27.22 21.70 -0.48
CA SER A 170 -26.33 21.57 -1.65
C SER A 170 -25.46 20.31 -1.59
N LEU A 171 -25.00 19.92 -0.41
CA LEU A 171 -24.31 18.65 -0.17
C LEU A 171 -25.26 17.45 -0.35
N LEU A 172 -26.49 17.55 0.15
CA LEU A 172 -27.50 16.49 -0.01
C LEU A 172 -27.95 16.30 -1.46
N THR A 173 -28.17 17.37 -2.24
CA THR A 173 -28.54 17.26 -3.66
C THR A 173 -27.36 16.77 -4.51
N SER A 174 -26.13 17.09 -4.12
CA SER A 174 -24.92 16.64 -4.81
C SER A 174 -24.57 15.17 -4.51
N SER A 175 -24.54 14.79 -3.23
CA SER A 175 -24.09 13.46 -2.77
C SER A 175 -25.22 12.45 -2.59
N GLY A 176 -26.46 12.89 -2.34
CA GLY A 176 -27.63 12.03 -2.19
C GLY A 176 -27.87 11.10 -3.38
N PRO A 177 -27.83 11.60 -4.64
CA PRO A 177 -27.95 10.74 -5.83
C PRO A 177 -26.83 9.70 -5.95
N MET A 178 -25.63 9.98 -5.43
CA MET A 178 -24.57 8.97 -5.35
C MET A 178 -25.01 7.81 -4.45
N TYR A 179 -25.33 8.11 -3.19
CA TYR A 179 -25.57 7.09 -2.17
C TYR A 179 -26.91 6.35 -2.35
N LEU A 180 -27.95 7.02 -2.84
CA LEU A 180 -29.30 6.48 -2.94
C LEU A 180 -29.62 5.84 -4.30
N ILE A 181 -28.91 6.21 -5.37
CA ILE A 181 -29.22 5.76 -6.74
C ILE A 181 -27.98 5.12 -7.40
N ALA A 182 -26.90 5.87 -7.55
CA ALA A 182 -25.74 5.43 -8.32
C ALA A 182 -25.05 4.20 -7.70
N ILE A 183 -24.88 4.19 -6.37
CA ILE A 183 -24.28 3.07 -5.65
C ILE A 183 -25.18 1.82 -5.72
N PRO A 184 -26.46 1.81 -5.30
CA PRO A 184 -27.31 0.62 -5.39
C PRO A 184 -27.40 0.02 -6.78
N LEU A 185 -27.54 0.85 -7.83
CA LEU A 185 -27.69 0.37 -9.21
C LEU A 185 -26.37 -0.14 -9.80
N SER A 186 -25.24 0.53 -9.57
CA SER A 186 -23.93 0.01 -9.99
C SER A 186 -23.56 -1.27 -9.24
N MET A 187 -24.00 -1.43 -7.99
CA MET A 187 -23.76 -2.63 -7.20
C MET A 187 -24.42 -3.89 -7.79
N LEU A 188 -25.50 -3.75 -8.56
CA LEU A 188 -26.08 -4.87 -9.33
C LEU A 188 -25.10 -5.47 -10.34
N ILE A 189 -24.16 -4.66 -10.86
CA ILE A 189 -23.10 -5.12 -11.76
C ILE A 189 -21.91 -5.68 -10.94
N PHE A 190 -21.57 -5.06 -9.79
CA PHE A 190 -20.53 -5.59 -8.89
C PHE A 190 -20.84 -7.00 -8.37
N THR A 191 -22.11 -7.36 -8.12
CA THR A 191 -22.48 -8.70 -7.64
C THR A 191 -22.25 -9.81 -8.68
N LEU A 192 -22.16 -9.47 -9.97
CA LEU A 192 -21.79 -10.42 -11.04
C LEU A 192 -20.33 -10.90 -10.94
N VAL A 193 -19.51 -10.22 -10.14
CA VAL A 193 -18.12 -10.60 -9.86
C VAL A 193 -18.05 -11.12 -8.40
N PRO A 194 -17.74 -12.41 -8.18
CA PRO A 194 -17.75 -12.98 -6.83
C PRO A 194 -16.60 -12.44 -5.97
N ALA A 195 -16.91 -12.04 -4.73
CA ALA A 195 -15.93 -11.57 -3.76
C ALA A 195 -15.26 -12.75 -3.02
N VAL A 196 -13.95 -12.67 -2.82
CA VAL A 196 -13.17 -13.63 -2.04
C VAL A 196 -13.26 -13.29 -0.55
N LYS A 197 -13.75 -14.23 0.26
CA LYS A 197 -13.67 -14.14 1.73
C LYS A 197 -12.22 -14.30 2.17
N THR A 198 -11.77 -13.45 3.08
CA THR A 198 -10.38 -13.41 3.57
C THR A 198 -10.36 -13.38 5.09
N ARG A 199 -9.30 -13.94 5.68
CA ARG A 199 -9.07 -13.85 7.14
C ARG A 199 -8.83 -12.39 7.52
N GLN A 200 -9.37 -12.00 8.66
CA GLN A 200 -9.16 -10.68 9.26
C GLN A 200 -7.98 -10.70 10.23
N TYR A 201 -7.23 -9.60 10.25
CA TYR A 201 -6.10 -9.38 11.13
C TYR A 201 -6.24 -8.04 11.85
N THR A 202 -5.81 -8.00 13.11
CA THR A 202 -5.73 -6.79 13.93
C THR A 202 -4.48 -5.99 13.59
N LEU A 203 -4.63 -4.68 13.39
CA LEU A 203 -3.53 -3.71 13.38
C LEU A 203 -3.34 -3.15 14.79
N LYS A 204 -2.09 -3.00 15.26
CA LYS A 204 -1.81 -2.40 16.58
C LYS A 204 -1.99 -0.88 16.52
N GLY A 205 -2.38 -0.26 17.63
CA GLY A 205 -2.61 1.20 17.69
C GLY A 205 -1.40 2.03 17.26
N GLY A 206 -0.18 1.62 17.63
CA GLY A 206 1.05 2.29 17.18
C GLY A 206 1.34 2.12 15.68
N GLU A 207 0.98 0.99 15.07
CA GLU A 207 1.11 0.76 13.63
C GLU A 207 0.08 1.60 12.86
N PHE A 208 -1.16 1.65 13.36
CA PHE A 208 -2.22 2.52 12.84
C PHE A 208 -1.81 4.00 12.86
N ALA A 209 -1.29 4.49 13.99
CA ALA A 209 -0.82 5.87 14.11
C ALA A 209 0.34 6.17 13.16
N GLN A 210 1.31 5.25 13.02
CA GLN A 210 2.41 5.42 12.06
C GLN A 210 1.90 5.48 10.62
N LEU A 211 0.97 4.61 10.23
CA LEU A 211 0.35 4.62 8.90
C LEU A 211 -0.46 5.89 8.64
N LEU A 212 -1.15 6.44 9.65
CA LEU A 212 -1.86 7.72 9.52
C LEU A 212 -0.89 8.90 9.36
N ILE A 213 0.23 8.91 10.08
CA ILE A 213 1.28 9.94 9.93
C ILE A 213 1.95 9.84 8.55
N MET A 214 2.13 8.64 7.99
CA MET A 214 2.63 8.46 6.61
C MET A 214 1.68 9.04 5.54
N CYS A 215 0.39 9.20 5.81
CA CYS A 215 -0.55 9.84 4.89
C CYS A 215 -0.29 11.35 4.74
N VAL A 216 0.19 12.04 5.79
CA VAL A 216 0.40 13.50 5.78
C VAL A 216 1.34 13.98 4.65
N PRO A 217 2.57 13.48 4.48
CA PRO A 217 3.42 13.92 3.38
C PRO A 217 2.88 13.53 1.99
N VAL A 218 2.13 12.43 1.90
CA VAL A 218 1.47 12.01 0.65
C VAL A 218 0.34 12.98 0.27
N MET A 219 -0.41 13.48 1.26
CA MET A 219 -1.39 14.55 1.08
C MET A 219 -0.73 15.84 0.62
N VAL A 220 0.32 16.30 1.33
CA VAL A 220 1.01 17.55 1.00
C VAL A 220 1.63 17.49 -0.40
N ALA A 221 2.40 16.44 -0.71
CA ALA A 221 3.01 16.27 -2.02
C ALA A 221 1.96 16.14 -3.15
N GLY A 222 0.91 15.33 -2.94
CA GLY A 222 -0.15 15.18 -3.92
C GLY A 222 -0.94 16.46 -4.17
N ASN A 223 -1.23 17.24 -3.12
CA ASN A 223 -1.90 18.54 -3.23
C ASN A 223 -1.04 19.57 -3.99
N LEU A 224 0.28 19.62 -3.72
CA LEU A 224 1.20 20.49 -4.46
C LEU A 224 1.26 20.13 -5.95
N ILE A 225 1.32 18.82 -6.29
CA ILE A 225 1.27 18.36 -7.68
C ILE A 225 -0.08 18.69 -8.32
N GLY A 226 -1.19 18.50 -7.61
CA GLY A 226 -2.53 18.85 -8.07
C GLY A 226 -2.67 20.34 -8.41
N GLN A 227 -2.19 21.23 -7.53
CA GLN A 227 -2.18 22.68 -7.77
C GLN A 227 -1.30 23.07 -8.96
N LEU A 228 -0.08 22.52 -9.06
CA LEU A 228 0.81 22.75 -10.21
C LEU A 228 0.16 22.31 -11.52
N MET A 229 -0.43 21.12 -11.56
CA MET A 229 -1.10 20.60 -12.75
C MET A 229 -2.36 21.41 -13.11
N ALA A 230 -3.16 21.82 -12.12
CA ALA A 230 -4.29 22.70 -12.35
C ALA A 230 -3.86 24.05 -12.95
N ALA A 231 -2.82 24.67 -12.39
CA ALA A 231 -2.29 25.95 -12.86
C ALA A 231 -1.75 25.84 -14.30
N VAL A 232 -1.01 24.78 -14.63
CA VAL A 232 -0.50 24.53 -15.99
C VAL A 232 -1.63 24.30 -17.00
N VAL A 233 -2.61 23.45 -16.67
CA VAL A 233 -3.70 23.10 -17.60
C VAL A 233 -4.67 24.27 -17.82
N SER A 234 -4.93 25.08 -16.79
CA SER A 234 -5.88 26.21 -16.84
C SER A 234 -5.23 27.58 -17.11
N GLN A 235 -3.91 27.65 -17.32
CA GLN A 235 -3.16 28.91 -17.39
C GLN A 235 -3.40 29.82 -16.15
N GLY A 236 -3.50 29.19 -14.98
CA GLY A 236 -3.77 29.84 -13.70
C GLY A 236 -5.21 30.33 -13.47
N GLN A 237 -6.15 30.05 -14.39
CA GLN A 237 -7.53 30.54 -14.29
C GLN A 237 -8.47 29.60 -13.50
N ALA A 238 -8.12 28.33 -13.31
CA ALA A 238 -8.96 27.40 -12.58
C ALA A 238 -9.02 27.73 -11.08
N SER A 239 -10.17 27.39 -10.48
CA SER A 239 -10.40 27.51 -9.05
C SER A 239 -10.88 26.19 -8.46
N ASP A 240 -10.42 25.84 -7.26
CA ASP A 240 -10.85 24.61 -6.60
C ASP A 240 -12.20 24.83 -5.90
N ARG A 241 -13.26 24.31 -6.52
CA ARG A 241 -14.63 24.33 -5.99
C ARG A 241 -14.76 23.60 -4.65
N VAL A 242 -13.93 22.59 -4.41
CA VAL A 242 -13.91 21.90 -3.12
C VAL A 242 -13.35 22.84 -2.06
N GLN A 243 -12.20 23.48 -2.30
CA GLN A 243 -11.65 24.49 -1.38
C GLN A 243 -12.64 25.65 -1.11
N GLN A 244 -13.37 26.12 -2.12
CA GLN A 244 -14.42 27.13 -1.92
C GLN A 244 -15.53 26.64 -0.99
N LEU A 245 -16.02 25.41 -1.18
CA LEU A 245 -17.02 24.78 -0.33
C LEU A 245 -16.52 24.57 1.11
N LEU A 246 -15.26 24.18 1.28
CA LEU A 246 -14.64 23.98 2.60
C LEU A 246 -14.43 25.31 3.35
N VAL A 247 -13.99 26.36 2.65
CA VAL A 247 -13.72 27.67 3.27
C VAL A 247 -15.00 28.49 3.48
N GLY A 248 -15.97 28.43 2.57
CA GLY A 248 -17.22 29.21 2.64
C GLY A 248 -18.44 28.47 3.23
N GLY A 249 -18.44 27.14 3.29
CA GLY A 249 -19.59 26.35 3.72
C GLY A 249 -19.78 26.26 5.25
N ASP A 250 -20.96 25.78 5.65
CA ASP A 250 -21.21 25.38 7.04
C ASP A 250 -20.29 24.21 7.45
N VAL A 251 -19.57 24.39 8.57
CA VAL A 251 -18.54 23.47 9.02
C VAL A 251 -19.12 22.13 9.46
N TRP A 252 -20.31 22.13 10.06
CA TRP A 252 -20.96 20.90 10.54
C TRP A 252 -21.51 20.06 9.38
N ALA A 253 -22.08 20.72 8.37
CA ALA A 253 -22.49 20.08 7.13
C ALA A 253 -21.30 19.46 6.40
N VAL A 254 -20.19 20.19 6.25
CA VAL A 254 -18.95 19.66 5.65
C VAL A 254 -18.40 18.48 6.46
N ALA A 255 -18.31 18.61 7.79
CA ALA A 255 -17.83 17.56 8.68
C ALA A 255 -18.66 16.27 8.55
N LEU A 256 -19.99 16.38 8.51
CA LEU A 256 -20.89 15.23 8.44
C LEU A 256 -20.88 14.57 7.05
N PHE A 257 -21.07 15.33 5.99
CA PHE A 257 -21.20 14.77 4.64
C PHE A 257 -19.84 14.36 4.03
N ALA A 258 -18.85 15.25 4.04
CA ALA A 258 -17.54 14.99 3.43
C ALA A 258 -16.51 14.39 4.41
N GLY A 259 -16.61 14.71 5.71
CA GLY A 259 -15.72 14.19 6.75
C GLY A 259 -16.10 12.81 7.28
N VAL A 260 -17.40 12.46 7.29
CA VAL A 260 -17.91 11.21 7.89
C VAL A 260 -18.60 10.30 6.87
N PHE A 261 -19.68 10.74 6.21
CA PHE A 261 -20.45 9.84 5.34
C PHE A 261 -19.69 9.43 4.09
N ALA A 262 -19.03 10.36 3.38
CA ALA A 262 -18.27 10.05 2.18
C ALA A 262 -17.21 8.94 2.39
N PRO A 263 -16.28 9.04 3.37
CA PRO A 263 -15.33 7.96 3.69
C PRO A 263 -15.95 6.57 3.95
N ILE A 264 -17.16 6.48 4.53
CA ILE A 264 -17.81 5.19 4.79
C ILE A 264 -18.16 4.50 3.48
N PHE A 265 -18.86 5.20 2.58
CA PHE A 265 -19.28 4.65 1.30
C PHE A 265 -18.11 4.45 0.34
N GLU A 266 -17.15 5.37 0.34
CA GLU A 266 -15.96 5.30 -0.51
C GLU A 266 -15.06 4.13 -0.13
N GLU A 267 -14.67 3.98 1.14
CA GLU A 267 -13.84 2.83 1.53
C GLU A 267 -14.60 1.50 1.35
N TRP A 268 -15.93 1.50 1.53
CA TRP A 268 -16.75 0.32 1.22
C TRP A 268 -16.65 -0.06 -0.27
N ILE A 269 -16.84 0.87 -1.21
CA ILE A 269 -16.71 0.55 -2.64
C ILE A 269 -15.25 0.24 -2.99
N PHE A 270 -14.36 1.19 -2.75
CA PHE A 270 -13.01 1.16 -3.30
C PHE A 270 -12.12 0.15 -2.60
N ARG A 271 -12.29 -0.13 -1.30
CA ARG A 271 -11.55 -1.21 -0.63
C ARG A 271 -12.36 -2.47 -0.51
N LYS A 272 -13.53 -2.42 0.14
CA LYS A 272 -14.26 -3.66 0.43
C LYS A 272 -14.75 -4.34 -0.85
N GLU A 273 -15.47 -3.65 -1.72
CA GLU A 273 -16.09 -4.28 -2.89
C GLU A 273 -15.07 -4.55 -4.02
N ILE A 274 -14.24 -3.57 -4.41
CA ILE A 274 -13.20 -3.75 -5.45
C ILE A 274 -12.11 -4.74 -5.02
N ILE A 275 -11.41 -4.50 -3.90
CA ILE A 275 -10.22 -5.31 -3.55
C ILE A 275 -10.61 -6.75 -3.20
N SER A 276 -11.75 -6.99 -2.52
CA SER A 276 -12.20 -8.38 -2.25
C SER A 276 -12.48 -9.19 -3.52
N ARG A 277 -12.81 -8.54 -4.64
CA ARG A 277 -13.05 -9.20 -5.94
C ARG A 277 -11.79 -9.36 -6.76
N LEU A 278 -10.95 -8.32 -6.80
CA LEU A 278 -9.81 -8.27 -7.71
C LEU A 278 -8.50 -8.80 -7.11
N ARG A 279 -8.34 -8.87 -5.77
CA ARG A 279 -7.06 -9.30 -5.16
C ARG A 279 -6.62 -10.72 -5.52
N ARG A 280 -7.55 -11.57 -5.99
CA ARG A 280 -7.24 -12.92 -6.50
C ARG A 280 -6.36 -12.89 -7.76
N TYR A 281 -6.38 -11.78 -8.50
CA TYR A 281 -5.61 -11.53 -9.72
C TYR A 281 -4.26 -10.81 -9.47
N GLY A 282 -3.91 -10.63 -8.19
CA GLY A 282 -2.69 -10.00 -7.73
C GLY A 282 -2.98 -8.84 -6.78
N GLU A 283 -2.37 -8.86 -5.59
CA GLU A 283 -2.64 -7.85 -4.56
C GLU A 283 -2.22 -6.45 -5.00
N LYS A 284 -1.03 -6.32 -5.60
CA LYS A 284 -0.54 -5.04 -6.16
C LYS A 284 -1.49 -4.51 -7.24
N THR A 285 -1.96 -5.38 -8.13
CA THR A 285 -2.92 -5.02 -9.20
C THR A 285 -4.23 -4.48 -8.61
N ALA A 286 -4.78 -5.16 -7.61
CA ALA A 286 -6.03 -4.74 -6.96
C ALA A 286 -5.88 -3.44 -6.16
N ILE A 287 -4.75 -3.22 -5.49
CA ILE A 287 -4.44 -1.96 -4.78
C ILE A 287 -4.33 -0.80 -5.77
N VAL A 288 -3.53 -0.94 -6.83
CA VAL A 288 -3.35 0.15 -7.82
C VAL A 288 -4.64 0.44 -8.59
N PHE A 289 -5.40 -0.60 -8.95
CA PHE A 289 -6.73 -0.43 -9.56
C PHE A 289 -7.71 0.31 -8.62
N SER A 290 -7.78 -0.10 -7.35
CA SER A 290 -8.59 0.56 -6.31
C SER A 290 -8.21 2.03 -6.13
N ALA A 291 -6.91 2.32 -6.05
CA ALA A 291 -6.38 3.67 -5.87
C ALA A 291 -6.65 4.56 -7.09
N LEU A 292 -6.44 4.07 -8.31
CA LEU A 292 -6.72 4.80 -9.55
C LEU A 292 -8.21 5.05 -9.73
N ALA A 293 -9.04 4.05 -9.46
CA ALA A 293 -10.50 4.19 -9.52
C ALA A 293 -10.99 5.27 -8.54
N PHE A 294 -10.49 5.25 -7.31
CA PHE A 294 -10.79 6.24 -6.27
C PHE A 294 -10.30 7.65 -6.64
N ALA A 295 -9.10 7.80 -7.19
CA ALA A 295 -8.56 9.08 -7.62
C ALA A 295 -9.39 9.72 -8.75
N LEU A 296 -9.77 8.93 -9.76
CA LEU A 296 -10.61 9.38 -10.87
C LEU A 296 -12.05 9.72 -10.44
N PHE A 297 -12.57 9.05 -9.42
CA PHE A 297 -13.92 9.27 -8.91
C PHE A 297 -14.16 10.69 -8.36
N HIS A 298 -13.10 11.38 -7.91
CA HIS A 298 -13.19 12.75 -7.40
C HIS A 298 -13.52 13.80 -8.48
N LEU A 299 -13.32 13.47 -9.77
CA LEU A 299 -13.49 14.40 -10.91
C LEU A 299 -12.76 15.76 -10.77
N ASN A 300 -11.72 15.81 -9.95
CA ASN A 300 -11.03 17.05 -9.57
C ASN A 300 -9.49 16.85 -9.62
N ILE A 301 -8.82 17.62 -10.47
CA ILE A 301 -7.35 17.55 -10.67
C ILE A 301 -6.57 17.96 -9.41
N TYR A 302 -7.11 18.88 -8.60
CA TYR A 302 -6.52 19.29 -7.32
C TYR A 302 -6.47 18.11 -6.34
N GLN A 303 -7.42 17.17 -6.45
CA GLN A 303 -7.56 16.01 -5.55
C GLN A 303 -6.87 14.75 -6.06
N PHE A 304 -6.82 14.56 -7.39
CA PHE A 304 -6.38 13.32 -8.03
C PHE A 304 -5.10 12.70 -7.45
N PHE A 305 -4.02 13.50 -7.33
CA PHE A 305 -2.71 12.98 -6.95
C PHE A 305 -2.63 12.56 -5.48
N TYR A 306 -3.23 13.32 -4.56
CA TYR A 306 -3.27 12.89 -3.16
C TYR A 306 -4.27 11.74 -2.95
N ALA A 307 -5.43 11.76 -3.63
CA ALA A 307 -6.41 10.69 -3.56
C ALA A 307 -5.81 9.36 -4.06
N PHE A 308 -5.03 9.39 -5.14
CA PHE A 308 -4.29 8.22 -5.62
C PHE A 308 -3.27 7.72 -4.58
N GLY A 309 -2.41 8.60 -4.09
CA GLY A 309 -1.38 8.24 -3.10
C GLY A 309 -1.96 7.67 -1.80
N LEU A 310 -3.02 8.29 -1.26
CA LEU A 310 -3.77 7.78 -0.12
C LEU A 310 -4.43 6.44 -0.44
N GLY A 311 -5.03 6.31 -1.62
CA GLY A 311 -5.66 5.08 -2.09
C GLY A 311 -4.69 3.88 -2.12
N LEU A 312 -3.41 4.11 -2.41
CA LEU A 312 -2.38 3.06 -2.33
C LEU A 312 -2.12 2.63 -0.87
N ILE A 313 -1.99 3.57 0.06
CA ILE A 313 -1.78 3.27 1.50
C ILE A 313 -3.01 2.55 2.08
N LEU A 314 -4.21 3.12 1.90
CA LEU A 314 -5.46 2.53 2.40
C LEU A 314 -5.75 1.17 1.74
N GLY A 315 -5.48 1.03 0.44
CA GLY A 315 -5.52 -0.25 -0.26
C GLY A 315 -4.59 -1.29 0.37
N TYR A 316 -3.34 -0.93 0.68
CA TYR A 316 -2.43 -1.82 1.39
C TYR A 316 -2.95 -2.22 2.77
N VAL A 317 -3.35 -1.25 3.60
CA VAL A 317 -3.91 -1.50 4.95
C VAL A 317 -5.11 -2.44 4.89
N TYR A 318 -6.00 -2.27 3.91
CA TYR A 318 -7.12 -3.17 3.71
C TYR A 318 -6.67 -4.58 3.28
N THR A 319 -5.69 -4.73 2.38
CA THR A 319 -5.18 -6.08 2.02
C THR A 319 -4.54 -6.82 3.19
N ARG A 320 -3.83 -6.11 4.10
CA ARG A 320 -3.21 -6.71 5.29
C ARG A 320 -4.24 -7.09 6.36
N THR A 321 -5.21 -6.21 6.64
CA THR A 321 -6.14 -6.39 7.77
C THR A 321 -7.45 -7.09 7.40
N SER A 322 -7.90 -6.96 6.14
CA SER A 322 -9.25 -7.31 5.67
C SER A 322 -10.38 -6.70 6.52
N ARG A 323 -10.09 -5.64 7.29
CA ARG A 323 -11.00 -4.96 8.22
C ARG A 323 -11.24 -3.53 7.77
N LEU A 324 -12.47 -3.26 7.35
CA LEU A 324 -12.85 -1.99 6.73
C LEU A 324 -12.77 -0.80 7.69
N TRP A 325 -13.01 -1.00 8.98
CA TRP A 325 -13.05 0.10 9.95
C TRP A 325 -11.72 0.84 10.10
N TYR A 326 -10.57 0.16 9.95
CA TYR A 326 -9.27 0.84 10.03
C TYR A 326 -9.13 1.91 8.94
N VAL A 327 -9.44 1.55 7.70
CA VAL A 327 -9.32 2.47 6.56
C VAL A 327 -10.40 3.55 6.58
N ILE A 328 -11.63 3.24 7.03
CA ILE A 328 -12.67 4.25 7.28
C ILE A 328 -12.18 5.29 8.30
N VAL A 329 -11.67 4.89 9.47
CA VAL A 329 -11.24 5.84 10.51
C VAL A 329 -10.02 6.65 10.07
N MET A 330 -9.08 6.04 9.34
CA MET A 330 -7.95 6.79 8.74
C MET A 330 -8.46 7.84 7.74
N HIS A 331 -9.36 7.47 6.84
CA HIS A 331 -9.90 8.36 5.81
C HIS A 331 -10.77 9.49 6.44
N MET A 332 -11.61 9.18 7.43
CA MET A 332 -12.32 10.20 8.23
C MET A 332 -11.34 11.18 8.90
N SER A 333 -10.27 10.66 9.51
CA SER A 333 -9.27 11.51 10.19
C SER A 333 -8.56 12.45 9.20
N ILE A 334 -8.29 11.96 7.98
CA ILE A 334 -7.72 12.74 6.88
C ILE A 334 -8.70 13.82 6.40
N ASN A 335 -9.96 13.47 6.13
CA ASN A 335 -10.96 14.42 5.63
C ASN A 335 -11.38 15.45 6.69
N LEU A 336 -11.41 15.08 7.97
CA LEU A 336 -11.64 16.04 9.06
C LEU A 336 -10.44 16.96 9.27
N LEU A 337 -9.20 16.46 9.18
CA LEU A 337 -8.00 17.30 9.25
C LEU A 337 -7.96 18.32 8.09
N GLY A 338 -8.15 17.86 6.85
CA GLY A 338 -8.08 18.70 5.65
C GLY A 338 -9.32 19.56 5.40
N GLY A 339 -10.52 19.07 5.70
CA GLY A 339 -11.79 19.71 5.38
C GLY A 339 -12.49 20.42 6.54
N VAL A 340 -12.08 20.19 7.79
CA VAL A 340 -12.65 20.87 8.97
C VAL A 340 -11.57 21.65 9.71
N VAL A 341 -10.52 20.97 10.19
CA VAL A 341 -9.48 21.62 11.02
C VAL A 341 -8.71 22.67 10.22
N GLY A 342 -8.21 22.36 9.03
CA GLY A 342 -7.49 23.31 8.18
C GLY A 342 -8.31 24.59 7.88
N PRO A 343 -9.52 24.49 7.31
CA PRO A 343 -10.38 25.64 7.04
C PRO A 343 -10.78 26.41 8.31
N ALA A 344 -11.07 25.73 9.41
CA ALA A 344 -11.39 26.39 10.68
C ALA A 344 -10.20 27.18 11.24
N VAL A 345 -8.97 26.66 11.11
CA VAL A 345 -7.74 27.37 11.47
C VAL A 345 -7.52 28.59 10.56
N ILE A 346 -7.70 28.44 9.25
CA ILE A 346 -7.54 29.56 8.28
C ILE A 346 -8.51 30.71 8.61
N ARG A 347 -9.76 30.41 9.01
CA ARG A 347 -10.76 31.41 9.42
C ARG A 347 -10.38 32.22 10.68
N LEU A 348 -9.31 31.87 11.40
CA LEU A 348 -8.78 32.65 12.51
C LEU A 348 -7.91 33.84 12.07
N ILE A 349 -7.51 33.90 10.79
CA ILE A 349 -6.73 35.02 10.23
C ILE A 349 -7.69 36.04 9.61
N ASP A 350 -7.49 37.33 9.91
CA ASP A 350 -8.12 38.42 9.18
C ASP A 350 -7.64 38.39 7.71
N PRO A 351 -8.52 38.23 6.71
CA PRO A 351 -8.11 38.13 5.30
C PRO A 351 -7.26 39.30 4.79
N ARG A 352 -7.36 40.47 5.43
CA ARG A 352 -6.55 41.66 5.10
C ARG A 352 -5.05 41.46 5.38
N ILE A 353 -4.69 40.55 6.30
CA ILE A 353 -3.31 40.13 6.55
C ILE A 353 -2.77 39.34 5.35
N LEU A 354 -3.56 38.37 4.86
CA LEU A 354 -3.16 37.50 3.73
C LEU A 354 -3.03 38.28 2.41
N ASN A 355 -3.90 39.28 2.23
CA ASN A 355 -3.91 40.11 1.02
C ASN A 355 -2.89 41.28 1.06
N GLY A 356 -2.15 41.45 2.16
CA GLY A 356 -1.16 42.52 2.32
C GLY A 356 -1.76 43.94 2.36
N THR A 357 -3.05 44.07 2.67
CA THR A 357 -3.78 45.36 2.60
C THR A 357 -3.76 46.18 3.89
N LEU A 358 -3.12 45.68 4.95
CA LEU A 358 -3.00 46.38 6.24
C LEU A 358 -1.74 47.23 6.30
N SER A 359 -1.84 48.45 6.84
CA SER A 359 -0.68 49.25 7.17
C SER A 359 0.09 48.68 8.37
N GLU A 360 1.39 48.95 8.45
CA GLU A 360 2.24 48.60 9.60
C GLU A 360 1.63 49.09 10.94
N SER A 361 0.99 50.26 10.92
CA SER A 361 0.34 50.85 12.08
C SER A 361 -0.90 50.08 12.55
N GLU A 362 -1.65 49.46 11.62
CA GLU A 362 -2.79 48.61 11.95
C GLU A 362 -2.32 47.26 12.47
N ILE A 363 -1.27 46.67 11.87
CA ILE A 363 -0.65 45.42 12.36
C ILE A 363 -0.15 45.62 13.79
N ALA A 364 0.52 46.73 14.10
CA ALA A 364 0.96 47.06 15.46
C ALA A 364 -0.22 47.21 16.45
N ARG A 365 -1.34 47.81 16.02
CA ARG A 365 -2.57 47.91 16.84
C ARG A 365 -3.23 46.55 17.06
N MET A 366 -3.29 45.70 16.03
CA MET A 366 -3.80 44.33 16.13
C MET A 366 -2.91 43.45 17.02
N ALA A 367 -1.59 43.68 17.02
CA ALA A 367 -0.66 43.02 17.93
C ALA A 367 -0.94 43.43 19.39
N ALA A 368 -1.01 44.75 19.66
CA ALA A 368 -1.24 45.29 20.99
C ALA A 368 -2.62 44.93 21.58
N SER A 369 -3.64 44.72 20.73
CA SER A 369 -4.99 44.30 21.14
C SER A 369 -5.17 42.78 21.25
N GLY A 370 -4.13 41.99 20.99
CA GLY A 370 -4.21 40.51 20.98
C GLY A 370 -4.99 39.92 19.79
N GLN A 371 -5.39 40.73 18.82
CA GLN A 371 -6.09 40.27 17.62
C GLN A 371 -5.20 39.40 16.70
N LEU A 372 -3.87 39.42 16.89
CA LEU A 372 -2.95 38.49 16.22
C LEU A 372 -2.87 37.08 16.85
N ASN A 373 -3.65 36.78 17.90
CA ASN A 373 -3.70 35.44 18.48
C ASN A 373 -4.08 34.36 17.45
N GLY A 374 -4.94 34.70 16.47
CA GLY A 374 -5.25 33.80 15.35
C GLY A 374 -4.02 33.44 14.51
N LEU A 375 -3.17 34.42 14.18
CA LEU A 375 -1.93 34.21 13.44
C LEU A 375 -0.95 33.29 14.19
N ALA A 376 -0.87 33.40 15.52
CA ALA A 376 -0.07 32.50 16.34
C ALA A 376 -0.61 31.05 16.31
N VAL A 377 -1.92 30.85 16.41
CA VAL A 377 -2.57 29.53 16.30
C VAL A 377 -2.33 28.91 14.92
N VAL A 378 -2.47 29.69 13.85
CA VAL A 378 -2.22 29.20 12.48
C VAL A 378 -0.75 28.87 12.26
N SER A 379 0.17 29.68 12.79
CA SER A 379 1.60 29.40 12.74
C SER A 379 1.95 28.09 13.46
N LEU A 380 1.38 27.87 14.65
CA LEU A 380 1.54 26.62 15.41
C LEU A 380 0.96 25.41 14.65
N TYR A 381 -0.20 25.57 14.00
CA TYR A 381 -0.80 24.53 13.17
C TYR A 381 0.10 24.16 11.98
N TYR A 382 0.65 25.13 11.24
CA TYR A 382 1.56 24.84 10.13
C TYR A 382 2.89 24.24 10.60
N LEU A 383 3.43 24.65 11.75
CA LEU A 383 4.60 24.01 12.38
C LEU A 383 4.30 22.55 12.77
N ALA A 384 3.13 22.26 13.34
CA ALA A 384 2.70 20.90 13.66
C ALA A 384 2.51 20.05 12.40
N MET A 385 1.90 20.60 11.34
CA MET A 385 1.76 19.92 10.05
C MET A 385 3.11 19.68 9.37
N LEU A 386 4.07 20.60 9.47
CA LEU A 386 5.44 20.41 9.00
C LEU A 386 6.15 19.28 9.79
N ALA A 387 6.03 19.26 11.11
CA ALA A 387 6.59 18.21 11.95
C ALA A 387 5.98 16.82 11.62
N LEU A 388 4.67 16.75 11.41
CA LEU A 388 3.98 15.52 10.98
C LEU A 388 4.40 15.10 9.56
N CYS A 389 4.61 16.05 8.64
CA CYS A 389 5.10 15.78 7.30
C CYS A 389 6.51 15.16 7.33
N VAL A 390 7.44 15.77 8.09
CA VAL A 390 8.81 15.26 8.29
C VAL A 390 8.78 13.87 8.95
N ALA A 391 7.98 13.69 10.01
CA ALA A 391 7.82 12.39 10.67
C ALA A 391 7.25 11.33 9.72
N GLY A 392 6.28 11.69 8.87
CA GLY A 392 5.72 10.82 7.84
C GLY A 392 6.74 10.42 6.78
N ILE A 393 7.59 11.34 6.32
CA ILE A 393 8.67 11.04 5.36
C ILE A 393 9.66 10.05 5.98
N VAL A 394 10.10 10.31 7.21
CA VAL A 394 11.00 9.40 7.95
C VAL A 394 10.35 8.02 8.12
N LEU A 395 9.06 7.97 8.46
CA LEU A 395 8.32 6.71 8.60
C LEU A 395 8.21 5.96 7.27
N LEU A 396 7.85 6.62 6.16
CA LEU A 396 7.81 6.03 4.81
C LEU A 396 9.17 5.42 4.42
N VAL A 397 10.26 6.17 4.63
CA VAL A 397 11.63 5.71 4.32
C VAL A 397 12.02 4.52 5.20
N ARG A 398 11.72 4.54 6.51
CA ARG A 398 12.02 3.41 7.41
C ARG A 398 11.13 2.18 7.15
N TRP A 399 9.90 2.39 6.70
CA TRP A 399 8.96 1.31 6.37
C TRP A 399 9.12 0.77 4.95
N ARG A 400 9.97 1.36 4.08
CA ARG A 400 10.15 0.92 2.67
C ARG A 400 10.43 -0.59 2.51
N ASN A 401 11.04 -1.22 3.50
CA ASN A 401 11.36 -2.66 3.51
C ASN A 401 10.33 -3.52 4.29
N ARG A 402 9.24 -2.92 4.82
CA ARG A 402 8.15 -3.60 5.56
C ARG A 402 6.88 -3.81 4.73
N TRP A 403 6.83 -3.31 3.49
CA TRP A 403 5.69 -3.49 2.59
C TRP A 403 5.71 -4.91 2.00
N GLU A 404 4.94 -5.82 2.60
CA GLU A 404 4.82 -7.21 2.14
C GLU A 404 3.64 -7.38 1.18
N PHE A 405 3.86 -8.11 0.08
CA PHE A 405 2.82 -8.47 -0.87
C PHE A 405 2.87 -9.98 -1.11
N TYR A 406 1.72 -10.65 -1.09
CA TYR A 406 1.62 -12.08 -1.32
C TYR A 406 1.16 -12.34 -2.76
N THR A 407 1.73 -13.37 -3.38
CA THR A 407 1.29 -13.85 -4.70
C THR A 407 -0.14 -14.36 -4.61
N ALA A 408 -1.01 -13.93 -5.51
CA ALA A 408 -2.40 -14.35 -5.49
C ALA A 408 -2.61 -15.72 -6.16
N PRO A 409 -3.65 -16.51 -5.79
CA PRO A 409 -3.89 -17.83 -6.39
C PRO A 409 -4.16 -17.81 -7.91
N GLU A 410 -4.65 -16.68 -8.42
CA GLU A 410 -4.95 -16.43 -9.83
C GLU A 410 -4.11 -15.23 -10.35
N GLU A 411 -2.89 -15.05 -9.85
CA GLU A 411 -1.99 -13.92 -10.20
C GLU A 411 -1.85 -13.76 -11.73
N LEU A 412 -2.12 -12.55 -12.24
CA LEU A 412 -1.96 -12.23 -13.66
C LEU A 412 -0.47 -12.27 -14.06
N PRO A 413 -0.07 -12.97 -15.15
CA PRO A 413 1.26 -12.86 -15.73
C PRO A 413 1.63 -11.41 -16.06
N ALA A 414 2.89 -11.02 -15.86
CA ALA A 414 3.35 -9.63 -15.95
C ALA A 414 2.90 -8.92 -17.25
N GLY A 415 3.13 -9.54 -18.41
CA GLY A 415 2.73 -9.00 -19.73
C GLY A 415 1.22 -8.91 -19.97
N LEU A 416 0.38 -9.57 -19.16
CA LEU A 416 -1.08 -9.51 -19.25
C LEU A 416 -1.71 -8.54 -18.24
N LYS A 417 -0.96 -8.04 -17.24
CA LYS A 417 -1.51 -7.15 -16.19
C LYS A 417 -2.17 -5.90 -16.78
N ILE A 418 -1.47 -5.18 -17.66
CA ILE A 418 -1.99 -3.95 -18.27
C ILE A 418 -3.22 -4.22 -19.14
N ARG A 419 -3.10 -5.17 -20.07
CA ARG A 419 -4.19 -5.56 -20.99
C ARG A 419 -5.46 -6.01 -20.26
N THR A 420 -5.31 -6.71 -19.14
CA THR A 420 -6.44 -7.29 -18.41
C THR A 420 -7.05 -6.30 -17.43
N ALA A 421 -6.24 -5.61 -16.63
CA ALA A 421 -6.72 -4.78 -15.54
C ALA A 421 -7.09 -3.35 -15.97
N TYR A 422 -6.39 -2.77 -16.94
CA TYR A 422 -6.50 -1.33 -17.27
C TYR A 422 -6.95 -1.06 -18.71
N ALA A 423 -6.45 -1.84 -19.68
CA ALA A 423 -6.78 -1.68 -21.11
C ALA A 423 -7.89 -2.64 -21.59
N ASN A 424 -8.99 -2.70 -20.84
CA ASN A 424 -10.24 -3.38 -21.24
C ASN A 424 -11.37 -2.36 -21.45
N PRO A 425 -12.41 -2.65 -22.26
CA PRO A 425 -13.44 -1.67 -22.63
C PRO A 425 -14.13 -0.99 -21.45
N GLY A 426 -14.50 -1.74 -20.40
CA GLY A 426 -15.22 -1.16 -19.26
C GLY A 426 -14.37 -0.18 -18.46
N VAL A 427 -13.09 -0.49 -18.28
CA VAL A 427 -12.15 0.39 -17.57
C VAL A 427 -11.75 1.59 -18.44
N ILE A 428 -11.55 1.38 -19.75
CA ILE A 428 -11.30 2.47 -20.71
C ILE A 428 -12.46 3.46 -20.70
N VAL A 429 -13.71 2.99 -20.77
CA VAL A 429 -14.90 3.86 -20.71
C VAL A 429 -14.95 4.66 -19.40
N TYR A 430 -14.67 4.02 -18.25
CA TYR A 430 -14.59 4.73 -16.97
C TYR A 430 -13.50 5.82 -16.94
N VAL A 431 -12.29 5.48 -17.41
CA VAL A 431 -11.15 6.42 -17.43
C VAL A 431 -11.43 7.58 -18.38
N LEU A 432 -11.93 7.34 -19.59
CA LEU A 432 -12.24 8.40 -20.55
C LEU A 432 -13.37 9.30 -20.05
N LEU A 433 -14.43 8.72 -19.46
CA LEU A 433 -15.54 9.47 -18.87
C LEU A 433 -15.05 10.39 -17.74
N THR A 434 -14.31 9.85 -16.77
CA THR A 434 -13.82 10.60 -15.61
C THR A 434 -12.79 11.68 -15.99
N LEU A 435 -11.89 11.40 -16.94
CA LEU A 435 -10.94 12.40 -17.45
C LEU A 435 -11.64 13.53 -18.22
N ALA A 436 -12.59 13.21 -19.11
CA ALA A 436 -13.35 14.21 -19.85
C ALA A 436 -14.16 15.13 -18.91
N LEU A 437 -14.79 14.54 -17.89
CA LEU A 437 -15.52 15.29 -16.85
C LEU A 437 -14.59 16.14 -15.98
N THR A 438 -13.42 15.62 -15.58
CA THR A 438 -12.43 16.40 -14.82
C THR A 438 -11.95 17.61 -15.61
N PHE A 439 -11.65 17.43 -16.89
CA PHE A 439 -11.23 18.53 -17.78
C PHE A 439 -12.37 19.54 -18.01
N TRP A 440 -13.60 19.06 -18.23
CA TRP A 440 -14.78 19.92 -18.34
C TRP A 440 -15.01 20.75 -17.07
N MET A 441 -14.93 20.14 -15.88
CA MET A 441 -15.11 20.84 -14.60
C MET A 441 -13.99 21.83 -14.28
N LEU A 442 -12.78 21.61 -14.82
CA LEU A 442 -11.61 22.48 -14.62
C LEU A 442 -11.65 23.76 -15.46
N LEU A 443 -12.32 23.73 -16.63
CA LEU A 443 -12.42 24.85 -17.57
C LEU A 443 -13.69 25.70 -17.39
N GLN A 444 -14.43 25.49 -16.29
CA GLN A 444 -15.72 26.11 -15.98
C GLN A 444 -15.64 26.90 -14.67
#